data_AF-A0A433XLU6-F1
#
_entry.id   AF-A0A433XLU6-F1
#
_cell.length_a   1.000
_cell.length_b   1.000
_cell.length_c   1.000
_cell.angle_alpha   90.00
_cell.angle_beta   90.00
_cell.angle_gamma   90.00
#
_symmetry.space_group_name_H-M   'P 1'
#
loop_
_entity.id
_entity.type
_entity.pdbx_description
1 polymer ?
#
loop_
_entity_poly.entity_id
_entity_poly.type
_entity_poly.pdbx_seq_one_letter_code
_entity_poly.pdbx_strand_id
1 'polypeptide(L)'
;MVAPSSSSLTPPCPCKGSTPCCASVPADFFRPHRERPIIPSRRHDMPMAESELTRIRNNHRLLLALCDQLERIADRLPDGIDRQECLVLARALGPALYRIQTVEETLAFPVLAGWQSLEPEMAETLERLRFEHQSDLCYAEEIQDMLRAYGEGRPSPAPDAAGFMLRGFFEGIRRHVAFERQALLPLAALMRHAPASGVLRSA
;
A
#
# COMPACT_ATOMS: atom_id res chain seq x y z
N MET A 1 -22.00 -29.95 29.67
CA MET A 1 -20.90 -28.98 29.58
C MET A 1 -20.89 -28.43 28.17
N VAL A 2 -21.27 -27.17 28.00
CA VAL A 2 -21.41 -26.49 26.70
C VAL A 2 -20.11 -25.73 26.43
N ALA A 3 -19.50 -25.96 25.27
CA ALA A 3 -18.29 -25.24 24.84
C ALA A 3 -18.60 -23.76 24.53
N PRO A 4 -17.67 -22.83 24.79
CA PRO A 4 -17.90 -21.42 24.52
C PRO A 4 -17.81 -21.13 23.01
N SER A 5 -18.76 -20.34 22.54
CA SER A 5 -18.82 -19.78 21.19
C SER A 5 -17.67 -18.82 20.95
N SER A 6 -16.83 -19.14 19.97
CA SER A 6 -15.78 -18.28 19.45
C SER A 6 -16.40 -17.04 18.79
N SER A 7 -16.35 -15.91 19.48
CA SER A 7 -16.68 -14.60 18.91
C SER A 7 -15.60 -14.22 17.92
N SER A 8 -16.00 -14.06 16.66
CA SER A 8 -15.14 -13.59 15.57
C SER A 8 -14.65 -12.16 15.86
N LEU A 9 -13.38 -12.02 16.22
CA LEU A 9 -12.68 -10.74 16.23
C LEU A 9 -12.22 -10.43 14.80
N THR A 10 -13.18 -10.06 13.94
CA THR A 10 -12.86 -9.35 12.70
C THR A 10 -12.80 -7.85 13.02
N PRO A 11 -11.71 -7.15 12.71
CA PRO A 11 -11.67 -5.70 12.87
C PRO A 11 -12.73 -5.06 11.95
N PRO A 12 -13.44 -4.02 12.42
CA PRO A 12 -14.46 -3.37 11.59
C PRO A 12 -13.84 -2.65 10.38
N CYS A 13 -14.43 -2.82 9.19
CA CYS A 13 -14.14 -2.01 7.99
C CYS A 13 -14.21 -0.51 8.39
N PRO A 14 -13.22 0.32 8.05
CA PRO A 14 -13.29 1.77 8.27
C PRO A 14 -14.42 2.42 7.44
N CYS A 15 -14.87 1.69 6.43
CA CYS A 15 -15.88 1.94 5.42
C CYS A 15 -17.32 1.82 5.96
N LYS A 16 -17.63 2.39 7.13
CA LYS A 16 -19.00 2.35 7.67
C LYS A 16 -19.93 3.28 6.87
N GLY A 17 -20.50 2.75 5.78
CA GLY A 17 -21.84 3.14 5.33
C GLY A 17 -21.97 4.19 4.22
N SER A 18 -20.95 4.46 3.40
CA SER A 18 -21.15 5.28 2.20
C SER A 18 -20.29 4.81 1.02
N THR A 19 -20.94 4.48 -0.10
CA THR A 19 -20.41 4.03 -1.42
C THR A 19 -20.03 2.54 -1.58
N PRO A 20 -20.09 1.98 -2.82
CA PRO A 20 -20.16 0.52 -3.06
C PRO A 20 -18.79 -0.16 -3.06
N CYS A 21 -17.82 0.36 -2.30
CA CYS A 21 -16.45 -0.14 -2.24
C CYS A 21 -16.39 -1.63 -1.83
N CYS A 22 -17.37 -2.11 -1.06
CA CYS A 22 -17.44 -3.50 -0.61
C CYS A 22 -18.15 -4.47 -1.58
N ALA A 23 -18.86 -3.99 -2.62
CA ALA A 23 -19.70 -4.85 -3.46
C ALA A 23 -18.93 -5.60 -4.56
N SER A 24 -17.72 -5.15 -4.88
CA SER A 24 -16.86 -5.68 -5.95
C SER A 24 -15.76 -6.63 -5.43
N VAL A 25 -15.62 -6.80 -4.12
CA VAL A 25 -14.60 -7.65 -3.52
C VAL A 25 -15.19 -9.03 -3.19
N PRO A 26 -14.63 -10.15 -3.69
CA PRO A 26 -15.12 -11.49 -3.38
C PRO A 26 -15.14 -11.75 -1.86
N ALA A 27 -16.18 -12.38 -1.33
CA ALA A 27 -16.34 -12.65 0.10
C ALA A 27 -15.18 -13.45 0.73
N ASP A 28 -14.41 -14.18 -0.08
CA ASP A 28 -13.24 -14.93 0.36
C ASP A 28 -11.99 -14.07 0.62
N PHE A 29 -12.02 -12.79 0.23
CA PHE A 29 -10.93 -11.84 0.44
C PHE A 29 -10.78 -11.41 1.91
N PHE A 30 -11.89 -11.40 2.67
CA PHE A 30 -11.88 -11.08 4.11
C PHE A 30 -11.74 -12.32 5.01
N ARG A 31 -11.50 -13.51 4.44
CA ARG A 31 -11.23 -14.69 5.26
C ARG A 31 -9.85 -14.54 5.90
N PRO A 32 -9.70 -14.73 7.22
CA PRO A 32 -8.37 -14.91 7.80
C PRO A 32 -7.70 -16.07 7.06
N HIS A 33 -6.56 -15.79 6.43
CA HIS A 33 -5.78 -16.82 5.77
C HIS A 33 -5.47 -17.90 6.82
N ARG A 34 -5.97 -19.13 6.60
CA ARG A 34 -5.51 -20.29 7.38
C ARG A 34 -4.00 -20.31 7.26
N GLU A 35 -3.32 -20.17 8.39
CA GLU A 35 -1.88 -20.31 8.51
C GLU A 35 -1.45 -21.56 7.74
N ARG A 36 -0.80 -21.36 6.59
CA ARG A 36 -0.07 -22.43 5.95
C ARG A 36 1.18 -22.63 6.79
N PRO A 37 1.59 -23.88 7.07
CA PRO A 37 2.82 -24.12 7.78
C PRO A 37 3.95 -23.44 7.02
N ILE A 38 4.68 -22.56 7.71
CA ILE A 38 5.87 -21.90 7.17
C ILE A 38 6.89 -23.00 6.93
N ILE A 39 6.96 -23.49 5.70
CA ILE A 39 8.07 -24.30 5.24
C ILE A 39 9.25 -23.34 5.15
N PRO A 40 10.36 -23.53 5.90
CA PRO A 40 11.48 -22.61 5.90
C PRO A 40 12.16 -22.64 4.53
N SER A 41 11.70 -21.76 3.64
CA SER A 41 12.32 -21.53 2.35
C SER A 41 13.48 -20.57 2.59
N ARG A 42 14.68 -20.98 2.16
CA ARG A 42 15.99 -20.32 2.35
C ARG A 42 16.11 -18.87 1.83
N ARG A 43 15.01 -18.17 1.54
CA ARG A 43 14.97 -16.78 1.04
C ARG A 43 14.79 -15.73 2.14
N HIS A 44 14.45 -16.12 3.36
CA HIS A 44 14.20 -15.16 4.46
C HIS A 44 15.48 -14.58 5.09
N ASP A 45 16.65 -15.15 4.78
CA ASP A 45 17.93 -14.78 5.43
C ASP A 45 18.88 -13.98 4.52
N MET A 46 18.47 -13.65 3.29
CA MET A 46 19.32 -12.92 2.35
C MET A 46 18.92 -11.43 2.27
N PRO A 47 19.91 -10.51 2.23
CA PRO A 47 19.63 -9.11 1.98
C PRO A 47 18.98 -8.95 0.61
N MET A 48 18.07 -7.98 0.48
CA MET A 48 17.52 -7.60 -0.82
C MET A 48 18.65 -7.28 -1.81
N ALA A 49 18.54 -7.78 -3.03
CA ALA A 49 19.51 -7.49 -4.07
C ALA A 49 19.46 -6.01 -4.46
N GLU A 50 20.60 -5.41 -4.84
CA GLU A 50 20.64 -3.99 -5.23
C GLU A 50 19.71 -3.68 -6.43
N SER A 51 19.51 -4.65 -7.31
CA SER A 51 18.54 -4.55 -8.42
C SER A 51 17.09 -4.46 -7.93
N GLU A 52 16.74 -5.15 -6.85
CA GLU A 52 15.41 -5.12 -6.23
C GLU A 52 15.18 -3.79 -5.51
N LEU A 53 16.17 -3.31 -4.74
CA LEU A 53 16.14 -1.98 -4.12
C LEU A 53 16.01 -0.88 -5.18
N THR A 54 16.76 -0.98 -6.26
CA THR A 54 16.68 -0.04 -7.40
C THR A 54 15.29 -0.05 -8.03
N ARG A 55 14.69 -1.23 -8.18
CA ARG A 55 13.33 -1.38 -8.72
C ARG A 55 12.28 -0.69 -7.83
N ILE A 56 12.33 -0.88 -6.51
CA ILE A 56 11.40 -0.19 -5.58
C ILE A 56 11.64 1.33 -5.63
N ARG A 57 12.89 1.79 -5.59
CA ARG A 57 13.21 3.23 -5.67
C ARG A 57 12.66 3.87 -6.95
N ASN A 58 12.72 3.16 -8.08
CA ASN A 58 12.15 3.62 -9.34
C ASN A 58 10.61 3.67 -9.31
N ASN A 59 9.96 2.68 -8.71
CA ASN A 59 8.53 2.70 -8.47
C ASN A 59 8.11 3.91 -7.62
N HIS A 60 8.82 4.19 -6.53
CA HIS A 60 8.58 5.38 -5.72
C HIS A 60 8.72 6.69 -6.51
N ARG A 61 9.69 6.78 -7.44
CA ARG A 61 9.83 7.96 -8.31
C ARG A 61 8.62 8.12 -9.23
N LEU A 62 8.12 7.02 -9.78
CA LEU A 62 6.91 7.03 -10.60
C LEU A 62 5.69 7.48 -9.79
N LEU A 63 5.54 6.97 -8.57
CA LEU A 63 4.41 7.33 -7.70
C LEU A 63 4.43 8.80 -7.30
N LEU A 64 5.61 9.34 -6.96
CA LEU A 64 5.77 10.78 -6.68
C LEU A 64 5.48 11.64 -7.92
N ALA A 65 5.88 11.21 -9.11
CA ALA A 65 5.54 11.93 -10.35
C ALA A 65 4.03 11.91 -10.65
N LEU A 66 3.30 10.87 -10.22
CA LEU A 66 1.83 10.86 -10.27
C LEU A 66 1.24 11.82 -9.23
N CYS A 67 1.78 11.88 -8.01
CA CYS A 67 1.38 12.86 -7.00
C CYS A 67 1.53 14.30 -7.50
N ASP A 68 2.66 14.62 -8.15
CA ASP A 68 2.89 15.96 -8.71
C ASP A 68 1.90 16.31 -9.81
N GLN A 69 1.48 15.34 -10.63
CA GLN A 69 0.43 15.53 -11.63
C GLN A 69 -0.94 15.82 -10.98
N LEU A 70 -1.29 15.09 -9.91
CA LEU A 70 -2.54 15.31 -9.17
C LEU A 70 -2.55 16.68 -8.47
N GLU A 71 -1.42 17.09 -7.90
CA GLU A 71 -1.26 18.40 -7.28
C GLU A 71 -1.45 19.53 -8.28
N ARG A 72 -0.87 19.42 -9.48
CA ARG A 72 -1.10 20.40 -10.56
C ARG A 72 -2.56 20.53 -10.96
N ILE A 73 -3.35 19.46 -10.90
CA ILE A 73 -4.81 19.56 -11.10
C ILE A 73 -5.44 20.31 -9.93
N ALA A 74 -5.10 19.94 -8.70
CA ALA A 74 -5.64 20.53 -7.49
C ALA A 74 -5.35 22.04 -7.37
N ASP A 75 -4.23 22.52 -7.91
CA ASP A 75 -3.82 23.93 -7.89
C ASP A 75 -4.48 24.77 -8.99
N ARG A 76 -5.01 24.12 -10.05
CA ARG A 76 -5.70 24.79 -11.16
C ARG A 76 -7.21 24.86 -11.00
N LEU A 77 -7.78 24.21 -10.00
CA LEU A 77 -9.22 24.31 -9.72
C LEU A 77 -9.59 25.75 -9.30
N PRO A 78 -10.76 26.28 -9.72
CA PRO A 78 -11.74 25.67 -10.62
C PRO A 78 -11.49 25.94 -12.12
N ASP A 79 -10.71 26.96 -12.46
CA ASP A 79 -10.73 27.59 -13.79
C ASP A 79 -9.80 26.95 -14.83
N GLY A 80 -8.82 26.15 -14.40
CA GLY A 80 -7.73 25.63 -15.23
C GLY A 80 -7.78 24.13 -15.50
N ILE A 81 -8.96 23.53 -15.55
CA ILE A 81 -9.14 22.07 -15.67
C ILE A 81 -8.80 21.59 -17.09
N ASP A 82 -7.73 20.79 -17.20
CA ASP A 82 -7.42 20.04 -18.40
C ASP A 82 -8.15 18.69 -18.39
N ARG A 83 -9.18 18.57 -19.23
CA ARG A 83 -10.00 17.36 -19.34
C ARG A 83 -9.20 16.14 -19.78
N GLN A 84 -8.24 16.33 -20.69
CA GLN A 84 -7.47 15.21 -21.22
C GLN A 84 -6.49 14.69 -20.16
N GLU A 85 -5.87 15.59 -19.40
CA GLU A 85 -5.01 15.22 -18.26
C GLU A 85 -5.81 14.43 -17.20
N CYS A 86 -7.02 14.89 -16.85
CA CYS A 86 -7.90 14.17 -15.95
C CYS A 86 -8.20 12.74 -16.44
N LEU A 87 -8.55 12.57 -17.73
CA LEU A 87 -8.81 11.25 -18.31
C LEU A 87 -7.59 10.33 -18.32
N VAL A 88 -6.40 10.89 -18.58
CA VAL A 88 -5.14 10.13 -18.57
C VAL A 88 -4.84 9.63 -17.16
N LEU A 89 -4.91 10.51 -16.16
CA LEU A 89 -4.65 10.14 -14.76
C LEU A 89 -5.72 9.19 -14.21
N ALA A 90 -6.99 9.38 -14.56
CA ALA A 90 -8.07 8.48 -14.17
C ALA A 90 -7.86 7.04 -14.65
N ARG A 91 -7.14 6.82 -15.76
CA ARG A 91 -6.78 5.48 -16.25
C ARG A 91 -5.49 4.95 -15.63
N ALA A 92 -4.54 5.83 -15.34
CA ALA A 92 -3.19 5.43 -14.93
C ALA A 92 -3.09 5.13 -13.41
N LEU A 93 -3.82 5.87 -12.57
CA LEU A 93 -3.57 5.94 -11.13
C LEU A 93 -3.67 4.58 -10.42
N GLY A 94 -4.85 3.95 -10.43
CA GLY A 94 -5.10 2.68 -9.75
C GLY A 94 -4.17 1.55 -10.22
N PRO A 95 -4.06 1.27 -11.54
CA PRO A 95 -3.16 0.24 -12.05
C PRO A 95 -1.68 0.48 -11.72
N ALA A 96 -1.22 1.73 -11.69
CA ALA A 96 0.14 2.05 -11.30
C ALA A 96 0.37 1.79 -9.81
N LEU A 97 -0.52 2.28 -8.95
CA LEU A 97 -0.43 2.11 -7.50
C LEU A 97 -0.42 0.62 -7.12
N TYR A 98 -1.38 -0.15 -7.63
CA TYR A 98 -1.47 -1.60 -7.36
C TYR A 98 -0.19 -2.35 -7.73
N ARG A 99 0.35 -2.07 -8.93
CA ARG A 99 1.59 -2.70 -9.40
C ARG A 99 2.79 -2.35 -8.54
N ILE A 100 2.85 -1.13 -8.03
CA ILE A 100 3.95 -0.65 -7.19
C ILE A 100 3.91 -1.33 -5.81
N GLN A 101 2.76 -1.29 -5.16
CA GLN A 101 2.51 -1.91 -3.85
C GLN A 101 2.73 -3.43 -3.89
N THR A 102 2.28 -4.09 -4.96
CA THR A 102 2.55 -5.53 -5.16
C THR A 102 4.05 -5.83 -5.20
N VAL A 103 4.86 -4.94 -5.79
CA VAL A 103 6.32 -5.12 -5.83
C VAL A 103 6.94 -4.95 -4.45
N GLU A 104 6.47 -3.98 -3.66
CA GLU A 104 6.90 -3.80 -2.26
C GLU A 104 6.57 -5.03 -1.42
N GLU A 105 5.33 -5.52 -1.50
CA GLU A 105 4.86 -6.70 -0.78
C GLU A 105 5.55 -7.99 -1.22
N THR A 106 5.97 -8.10 -2.48
CA THR A 106 6.63 -9.30 -3.01
C THR A 106 8.12 -9.31 -2.73
N LEU A 107 8.77 -8.15 -2.66
CA LEU A 107 10.24 -8.05 -2.54
C LEU A 107 10.67 -7.65 -1.14
N ALA A 108 10.12 -6.58 -0.58
CA ALA A 108 10.58 -6.03 0.69
C ALA A 108 9.96 -6.75 1.90
N PHE A 109 8.65 -7.01 1.87
CA PHE A 109 7.94 -7.54 3.03
C PHE A 109 8.43 -8.94 3.46
N PRO A 110 8.78 -9.88 2.55
CA PRO A 110 9.28 -11.20 2.97
C PRO A 110 10.66 -11.14 3.63
N VAL A 111 11.48 -10.17 3.24
CA VAL A 111 12.80 -9.90 3.83
C VAL A 111 12.61 -9.35 5.25
N LEU A 112 11.76 -8.33 5.39
CA LEU A 112 11.45 -7.72 6.68
C LEU A 112 10.71 -8.68 7.63
N ALA A 113 9.89 -9.60 7.12
CA ALA A 113 9.28 -10.63 7.94
C ALA A 113 10.32 -11.55 8.63
N GLY A 114 11.54 -11.65 8.08
CA GLY A 114 12.66 -12.34 8.75
C GLY A 114 13.10 -11.67 10.05
N TRP A 115 12.77 -10.38 10.27
CA TRP A 115 13.10 -9.64 11.50
C TRP A 115 12.19 -9.96 12.69
N GLN A 116 11.14 -10.78 12.53
CA GLN A 116 10.20 -11.06 13.63
C GLN A 116 10.88 -11.62 14.90
N SER A 117 12.01 -12.30 14.74
CA SER A 117 12.80 -12.80 15.87
C SER A 117 13.57 -11.72 16.63
N LEU A 118 13.85 -10.59 15.99
CA LEU A 118 14.55 -9.43 16.58
C LEU A 118 13.55 -8.36 17.04
N GLU A 119 12.46 -8.17 16.29
CA GLU A 119 11.42 -7.17 16.53
C GLU A 119 10.04 -7.84 16.42
N PRO A 120 9.42 -8.22 17.55
CA PRO A 120 8.13 -8.91 17.56
C PRO A 120 6.99 -8.11 16.89
N GLU A 121 7.07 -6.78 16.93
CA GLU A 121 6.07 -5.87 16.33
C GLU A 121 6.20 -5.74 14.80
N MET A 122 7.24 -6.32 14.19
CA MET A 122 7.44 -6.25 12.74
C MET A 122 6.30 -6.92 11.98
N ALA A 123 5.77 -8.04 12.48
CA ALA A 123 4.64 -8.73 11.85
C ALA A 123 3.39 -7.83 11.81
N GLU A 124 3.08 -7.16 12.92
CA GLU A 124 1.96 -6.22 13.00
C GLU A 124 2.16 -4.99 12.11
N THR A 125 3.39 -4.47 12.07
CA THR A 125 3.75 -3.35 11.18
C THR A 125 3.52 -3.71 9.71
N LEU A 126 3.98 -4.88 9.26
CA LEU A 126 3.78 -5.32 7.88
C LEU A 126 2.29 -5.53 7.55
N GLU A 127 1.51 -6.04 8.50
CA GLU A 127 0.07 -6.21 8.31
C GLU A 127 -0.67 -4.88 8.22
N ARG A 128 -0.30 -3.91 9.08
CA ARG A 128 -0.81 -2.54 8.99
C ARG A 128 -0.47 -1.90 7.64
N LEU A 129 0.75 -2.09 7.12
CA LEU A 129 1.15 -1.56 5.82
C LEU A 129 0.32 -2.16 4.67
N ARG A 130 -0.01 -3.46 4.70
CA ARG A 130 -0.93 -4.07 3.71
C ARG A 130 -2.31 -3.44 3.78
N PHE A 131 -2.81 -3.17 4.99
CA PHE A 131 -4.09 -2.51 5.18
C PHE A 131 -4.07 -1.05 4.68
N GLU A 132 -2.95 -0.34 4.89
CA GLU A 132 -2.74 1.00 4.33
C GLU A 132 -2.70 0.96 2.80
N HIS A 133 -2.00 -0.01 2.18
CA HIS A 133 -2.03 -0.20 0.73
C HIS A 133 -3.44 -0.41 0.18
N GLN A 134 -4.23 -1.26 0.84
CA GLN A 134 -5.63 -1.48 0.51
C GLN A 134 -6.43 -0.17 0.57
N SER A 135 -6.24 0.58 1.66
CA SER A 135 -6.94 1.85 1.88
C SER A 135 -6.56 2.88 0.82
N ASP A 136 -5.29 2.96 0.45
CA ASP A 136 -4.80 3.82 -0.62
C ASP A 136 -5.39 3.44 -1.99
N LEU A 137 -5.54 2.15 -2.28
CA LEU A 137 -6.20 1.68 -3.50
C LEU A 137 -7.68 2.07 -3.56
N CYS A 138 -8.41 1.89 -2.46
CA CYS A 138 -9.81 2.31 -2.38
C CYS A 138 -9.95 3.83 -2.58
N TYR A 139 -9.06 4.63 -1.98
CA TYR A 139 -9.06 6.07 -2.19
C TYR A 139 -8.68 6.43 -3.64
N ALA A 140 -7.73 5.71 -4.24
CA ALA A 140 -7.38 5.91 -5.65
C ALA A 140 -8.58 5.71 -6.58
N GLU A 141 -9.47 4.74 -6.31
CA GLU A 141 -10.70 4.53 -7.08
C GLU A 141 -11.62 5.76 -7.04
N GLU A 142 -11.82 6.37 -5.86
CA GLU A 142 -12.60 7.59 -5.72
C GLU A 142 -11.98 8.76 -6.51
N ILE A 143 -10.65 8.90 -6.47
CA ILE A 143 -9.93 9.90 -7.27
C ILE A 143 -10.09 9.63 -8.76
N GLN A 144 -10.00 8.38 -9.20
CA GLN A 144 -10.16 8.01 -10.60
C GLN A 144 -11.56 8.33 -11.12
N ASP A 145 -12.60 8.06 -10.34
CA ASP A 145 -13.98 8.37 -10.70
C ASP A 145 -14.24 9.87 -10.74
N MET A 146 -13.71 10.62 -9.77
CA MET A 146 -13.75 12.08 -9.76
C MET A 146 -13.06 12.65 -10.99
N LEU A 147 -11.82 12.25 -11.29
CA LEU A 147 -11.06 12.72 -12.45
C LEU A 147 -11.77 12.35 -13.76
N ARG A 148 -12.33 11.15 -13.86
CA ARG A 148 -13.12 10.72 -15.03
C ARG A 148 -14.35 11.60 -15.22
N ALA A 149 -15.08 11.95 -14.16
CA ALA A 149 -16.21 12.87 -14.25
C ALA A 149 -15.81 14.26 -14.76
N TYR A 150 -14.71 14.83 -14.24
CA TYR A 150 -14.16 16.10 -14.73
C TYR A 150 -13.74 16.02 -16.20
N GLY A 151 -13.07 14.93 -16.59
CA GLY A 151 -12.61 14.69 -17.96
C GLY A 151 -13.75 14.54 -18.97
N GLU A 152 -14.83 13.88 -18.58
CA GLU A 152 -16.02 13.65 -19.42
C GLU A 152 -17.00 14.83 -19.40
N GLY A 153 -16.79 15.83 -18.55
CA GLY A 153 -17.75 16.93 -18.36
C GLY A 153 -19.05 16.50 -17.71
N ARG A 154 -19.03 15.39 -16.95
CA ARG A 154 -20.17 14.92 -16.17
C ARG A 154 -20.29 15.69 -14.84
N PRO A 155 -21.43 15.60 -14.15
CA PRO A 155 -21.54 16.07 -12.78
C PRO A 155 -20.38 15.52 -11.93
N SER A 156 -19.66 16.42 -11.29
CA SER A 156 -18.46 16.15 -10.49
C SER A 156 -18.56 16.87 -9.14
N PRO A 157 -17.78 16.44 -8.12
CA PRO A 157 -17.71 17.15 -6.85
C PRO A 157 -17.34 18.61 -7.06
N ALA A 158 -17.83 19.50 -6.19
CA ALA A 158 -17.46 20.90 -6.22
C ALA A 158 -15.93 21.08 -6.15
N PRO A 159 -15.36 22.13 -6.77
CA PRO A 159 -13.91 22.34 -6.84
C PRO A 159 -13.20 22.26 -5.49
N ASP A 160 -13.77 22.83 -4.43
CA ASP A 160 -13.20 22.76 -3.08
C ASP A 160 -13.13 21.33 -2.54
N ALA A 161 -14.19 20.54 -2.76
CA ALA A 161 -14.23 19.14 -2.37
C ALA A 161 -13.23 18.30 -3.17
N ALA A 162 -13.15 18.52 -4.49
CA ALA A 162 -12.18 17.84 -5.34
C ALA A 162 -10.73 18.19 -4.95
N GLY A 163 -10.46 19.45 -4.63
CA GLY A 163 -9.16 19.91 -4.14
C GLY A 163 -8.77 19.29 -2.80
N PHE A 164 -9.74 19.10 -1.89
CA PHE A 164 -9.54 18.39 -0.63
C PHE A 164 -9.23 16.91 -0.84
N MET A 165 -9.99 16.22 -1.70
CA MET A 165 -9.76 14.81 -2.02
C MET A 165 -8.37 14.57 -2.62
N LEU A 166 -7.99 15.38 -3.61
CA LEU A 166 -6.69 15.28 -4.25
C LEU A 166 -5.55 15.46 -3.24
N ARG A 167 -5.60 16.52 -2.41
CA ARG A 167 -4.58 16.82 -1.40
C ARG A 167 -4.46 15.70 -0.37
N GLY A 168 -5.59 15.23 0.16
CA GLY A 168 -5.58 14.11 1.10
C GLY A 168 -4.91 12.85 0.53
N PHE A 169 -5.19 12.53 -0.74
CA PHE A 169 -4.60 11.39 -1.41
C PHE A 169 -3.09 11.56 -1.64
N PHE A 170 -2.66 12.62 -2.35
CA PHE A 170 -1.24 12.73 -2.73
C PHE A 170 -0.33 13.01 -1.52
N GLU A 171 -0.80 13.70 -0.48
CA GLU A 171 -0.03 13.89 0.76
C GLU A 171 0.10 12.58 1.54
N GLY A 172 -0.95 11.75 1.56
CA GLY A 172 -0.90 10.41 2.13
C GLY A 172 0.18 9.56 1.47
N ILE A 173 0.13 9.46 0.14
CA ILE A 173 1.11 8.71 -0.65
C ILE A 173 2.54 9.24 -0.48
N ARG A 174 2.74 10.57 -0.45
CA ARG A 174 4.06 11.16 -0.19
C ARG A 174 4.62 10.77 1.18
N ARG A 175 3.78 10.75 2.23
CA ARG A 175 4.19 10.28 3.56
C ARG A 175 4.51 8.79 3.58
N HIS A 176 3.71 7.98 2.89
CA HIS A 176 3.96 6.55 2.72
C HIS A 176 5.33 6.29 2.08
N VAL A 177 5.59 6.89 0.91
CA VAL A 177 6.88 6.76 0.19
C VAL A 177 8.04 7.28 1.03
N ALA A 178 7.85 8.37 1.78
CA ALA A 178 8.89 8.89 2.67
C ALA A 178 9.25 7.88 3.77
N PHE A 179 8.26 7.29 4.43
CA PHE A 179 8.46 6.25 5.44
C PHE A 179 9.22 5.05 4.85
N GLU A 180 8.81 4.56 3.68
CA GLU A 180 9.46 3.41 3.06
C GLU A 180 10.93 3.70 2.69
N ARG A 181 11.21 4.87 2.12
CA ARG A 181 12.56 5.26 1.73
C ARG A 181 13.49 5.50 2.91
N GLN A 182 12.97 6.06 3.99
CA GLN A 182 13.77 6.52 5.13
C GLN A 182 13.94 5.44 6.20
N ALA A 183 12.97 4.54 6.35
CA ALA A 183 12.99 3.49 7.36
C ALA A 183 13.01 2.09 6.73
N LEU A 184 12.00 1.76 5.92
CA LEU A 184 11.75 0.38 5.50
C LEU A 184 12.86 -0.20 4.60
N LEU A 185 13.27 0.53 3.55
CA LEU A 185 14.30 0.10 2.62
C LEU A 185 15.71 0.04 3.25
N PRO A 186 16.13 1.01 4.07
CA PRO A 186 17.37 0.87 4.85
C PRO A 186 17.37 -0.38 5.73
N LEU A 187 16.28 -0.67 6.45
CA LEU A 187 16.17 -1.88 7.27
C LEU A 187 16.28 -3.16 6.44
N ALA A 188 15.58 -3.23 5.30
CA ALA A 188 15.67 -4.37 4.39
C ALA A 188 17.08 -4.54 3.79
N ALA A 189 17.80 -3.45 3.53
CA ALA A 189 19.17 -3.48 3.03
C ALA A 189 20.22 -3.86 4.10
N LEU A 190 19.93 -3.55 5.38
CA LEU A 190 20.78 -3.90 6.53
C LEU A 190 20.77 -5.39 6.86
N MET A 191 19.94 -6.22 6.22
CA MET A 191 19.98 -7.69 6.33
C MET A 191 21.25 -8.35 5.78
N ARG A 192 22.39 -7.67 5.83
CA ARG A 192 23.71 -8.27 5.80
C ARG A 192 24.09 -8.68 7.23
N HIS A 193 23.97 -9.98 7.51
CA HIS A 193 24.69 -10.67 8.60
C HIS A 193 24.05 -10.61 10.01
N ALA A 194 22.87 -11.20 10.20
CA ALA A 194 22.65 -11.86 11.50
C ALA A 194 23.38 -13.21 11.42
N PRO A 195 24.52 -13.43 12.13
CA PRO A 195 25.05 -14.78 12.23
C PRO A 195 23.95 -15.62 12.89
N ALA A 196 23.52 -16.69 12.21
CA ALA A 196 22.69 -17.71 12.82
C ALA A 196 23.36 -18.07 14.15
N SER A 197 22.69 -17.76 15.27
CA SER A 197 23.21 -18.02 16.61
C SER A 197 23.77 -19.42 16.66
N GLY A 198 25.11 -19.49 16.76
CA GLY A 198 25.85 -20.73 16.68
C GLY A 198 25.33 -21.69 17.73
N VAL A 199 24.92 -22.88 17.27
CA VAL A 199 24.72 -24.03 18.12
C VAL A 199 26.05 -24.26 18.87
N LEU A 200 26.08 -23.91 20.16
CA LEU A 200 27.11 -24.39 21.08
C LEU A 200 26.97 -25.91 21.15
N ARG A 201 27.73 -26.61 20.32
CA ARG A 201 28.00 -28.04 20.53
C ARG A 201 29.04 -28.13 21.63
N SER A 202 28.58 -28.45 22.83
CA SER A 202 29.41 -28.87 23.96
C SER A 202 30.17 -30.15 23.56
N ALA A 203 31.48 -30.14 23.75
CA ALA A 203 32.33 -31.33 23.79
C ALA A 203 32.18 -32.05 25.13
#